data_AF-A0A1F9MC32-F1
#
_entry.id   AF-A0A1F9MC32-F1
#
_cell.length_a   1.000
_cell.length_b   1.000
_cell.length_c   1.000
_cell.angle_alpha   90.00
_cell.angle_beta   90.00
_cell.angle_gamma   90.00
#
_symmetry.space_group_name_H-M   'P 1'
#
loop_
_entity.id
_entity.type
_entity.pdbx_description
1 polymer ?
#
loop_
_entity_poly.entity_id
_entity_poly.type
_entity_poly.pdbx_seq_one_letter_code
_entity_poly.pdbx_strand_id
1 'polypeptide(L)'
;MEHTCLSCGRAFKTLGAGRWACPYCATPLDPGPQVSPPLPPPAMSPPDDNIPPFEREGGFSLHGLIATWHRALFEPWNFFHRVRSPGGLTQPLVFGMVFSTLGWSCSLFYATFLGELGLSWLIENAKLQTVPQHPLNVPILVFLPIIPLLSVLGLLFSGLTHHILLIMVGAARRPLRDTLHTVCYARSAPAVLEVIPVAGGFLSWFWGTVTLIVGLAKTHEASYARVIAALLVPILLSLLMLVSVLTALVMATKGA
;
A
#
# COMPACT_ATOMS: atom_id res chain seq x y z
N MET A 1 57.78 25.09 -2.47
CA MET A 1 57.33 25.72 -1.20
C MET A 1 58.59 26.04 -0.41
N GLU A 2 58.73 27.25 0.13
CA GLU A 2 59.82 27.58 1.06
C GLU A 2 59.48 26.98 2.42
N HIS A 3 60.40 26.22 3.00
CA HIS A 3 60.25 25.61 4.32
C HIS A 3 61.36 26.13 5.24
N THR A 4 61.02 26.37 6.50
CA THR A 4 62.01 26.75 7.54
C THR A 4 62.21 25.56 8.47
N CYS A 5 63.46 25.16 8.69
CA CYS A 5 63.75 24.05 9.60
C CYS A 5 63.62 24.50 11.06
N LEU A 6 62.85 23.77 11.86
CA LEU A 6 62.64 24.07 13.29
C LEU A 6 63.87 23.80 14.17
N SER A 7 64.79 22.93 13.75
CA SER A 7 66.01 22.65 14.51
C SER A 7 67.14 23.67 14.28
N CYS A 8 67.32 24.16 13.04
CA CYS A 8 68.44 25.04 12.71
C CYS A 8 68.04 26.46 12.29
N GLY A 9 66.74 26.75 12.15
CA GLY A 9 66.20 28.07 11.84
C GLY A 9 66.43 28.55 10.40
N ARG A 10 67.07 27.76 9.54
CA ARG A 10 67.35 28.15 8.14
C ARG A 10 66.17 27.83 7.22
N ALA A 11 65.89 28.77 6.31
CA ALA A 11 64.94 28.58 5.22
C ALA A 11 65.61 27.85 4.04
N PHE A 12 64.90 26.93 3.41
CA PHE A 12 65.35 26.21 2.22
C PHE A 12 64.17 25.90 1.29
N LYS A 13 64.48 25.69 0.01
CA LYS A 13 63.49 25.26 -1.01
C LYS A 13 63.66 23.78 -1.27
N THR A 14 62.58 23.02 -1.17
CA THR A 14 62.56 21.63 -1.65
C THR A 14 62.30 21.63 -3.15
N LEU A 15 63.25 21.08 -3.91
CA LEU A 15 63.02 20.66 -5.30
C LEU A 15 62.38 19.26 -5.20
N GLY A 16 61.27 19.04 -5.90
CA GLY A 16 60.33 17.95 -5.63
C GLY A 16 60.90 16.52 -5.43
N ALA A 17 60.11 15.71 -4.72
CA ALA A 17 60.18 14.25 -4.55
C ALA A 17 61.54 13.62 -4.18
N GLY A 18 62.43 14.34 -3.47
CA GLY A 18 63.72 13.79 -3.06
C GLY A 18 64.23 14.33 -1.71
N ARG A 19 64.34 13.40 -0.75
CA ARG A 19 64.91 13.49 0.62
C ARG A 19 64.09 14.30 1.64
N TRP A 20 63.52 13.58 2.60
CA TRP A 20 62.76 14.06 3.76
C TRP A 20 63.66 14.55 4.90
N ALA A 21 64.75 15.27 4.58
CA ALA A 21 65.68 15.78 5.59
C ALA A 21 66.18 17.17 5.23
N CYS A 22 66.40 18.00 6.25
CA CYS A 22 66.97 19.33 6.08
C CYS A 22 68.38 19.24 5.47
N PRO A 23 68.69 19.98 4.38
CA PRO A 23 69.98 19.88 3.70
C PRO A 23 71.17 20.41 4.53
N TYR A 24 70.91 21.18 5.59
CA TYR A 24 71.95 21.82 6.40
C TYR A 24 72.28 21.07 7.70
N CYS A 25 71.30 20.42 8.31
CA CYS A 25 71.47 19.74 9.60
C CYS A 25 71.04 18.28 9.59
N ALA A 26 70.60 17.76 8.44
CA ALA A 26 70.14 16.38 8.25
C ALA A 26 68.97 15.93 9.13
N THR A 27 68.32 16.84 9.87
CA THR A 27 67.13 16.53 10.67
C THR A 27 65.99 16.06 9.76
N PRO A 28 65.36 14.91 10.04
CA PRO A 28 64.19 14.44 9.29
C PRO A 28 63.06 15.46 9.38
N LEU A 29 62.46 15.78 8.25
CA LEU A 29 61.23 16.58 8.20
C LEU A 29 60.08 15.60 8.41
N ASP A 30 59.68 15.41 9.67
CA ASP A 30 58.49 14.62 9.98
C ASP A 30 57.26 15.35 9.42
N PRO A 31 56.52 14.78 8.45
CA PRO A 31 55.22 15.33 8.11
C PRO A 31 54.35 15.14 9.35
N GLY A 32 54.21 16.20 10.15
CA GLY A 32 53.43 16.18 11.39
C GLY A 32 52.06 15.52 11.19
N PRO A 33 51.43 15.03 12.28
CA PRO A 33 50.24 14.19 12.22
C PRO A 33 49.24 14.80 11.25
N GLN A 34 48.93 14.06 10.19
CA GLN A 34 47.92 14.43 9.21
C GLN A 34 46.62 14.64 10.00
N VAL A 35 46.26 15.89 10.26
CA VAL A 35 44.95 16.22 10.84
C VAL A 35 43.96 15.90 9.74
N SER A 36 43.41 14.69 9.76
CA SER A 36 42.26 14.36 8.95
C SER A 36 41.19 15.41 9.23
N PRO A 37 40.58 16.03 8.19
CA PRO A 37 39.50 16.98 8.41
C PRO A 37 38.45 16.32 9.30
N PRO A 38 37.83 17.07 10.24
CA PRO A 38 36.81 16.52 11.13
C PRO A 38 35.78 15.78 10.28
N LEU A 39 35.51 14.52 10.65
CA LEU A 39 34.53 13.71 9.97
C LEU A 39 33.25 14.55 9.81
N PRO A 40 32.68 14.68 8.59
CA PRO A 40 31.38 15.32 8.45
C PRO A 40 30.41 14.62 9.42
N PRO A 41 29.47 15.36 10.05
CA PRO A 41 28.48 14.76 10.92
C PRO A 41 27.86 13.56 10.20
N PRO A 42 27.62 12.43 10.90
CA PRO A 42 27.11 11.22 10.27
C PRO A 42 25.92 11.61 9.41
N ALA A 43 26.07 11.44 8.09
CA ALA A 43 24.99 11.69 7.16
C ALA A 43 23.81 10.86 7.67
N MET A 44 22.74 11.54 8.07
CA MET A 44 21.50 10.90 8.47
C MET A 44 21.18 9.90 7.36
N SER A 45 21.28 8.61 7.66
CA SER A 45 21.03 7.57 6.66
C SER A 45 19.68 7.90 6.03
N PRO A 46 19.57 7.94 4.68
CA PRO A 46 18.30 8.24 4.05
C PRO A 46 17.23 7.34 4.69
N PRO A 47 16.04 7.88 4.99
CA PRO A 47 14.97 7.09 5.58
C PRO A 47 14.85 5.78 4.80
N ASP A 48 14.67 4.64 5.48
CA ASP A 48 14.52 3.36 4.76
C ASP A 48 13.29 3.48 3.85
N ASP A 49 13.55 3.79 2.58
CA ASP A 49 12.56 4.04 1.55
C ASP A 49 11.81 2.76 1.17
N ASN A 50 12.24 1.61 1.70
CA ASN A 50 11.63 0.31 1.49
C ASN A 50 10.51 0.01 2.50
N ILE A 51 10.37 0.82 3.55
CA ILE A 51 9.33 0.66 4.58
C ILE A 51 8.27 1.75 4.38
N PRO A 52 6.97 1.38 4.26
CA PRO A 52 5.88 2.35 4.19
C PRO A 52 5.97 3.38 5.34
N PRO A 53 5.76 4.69 5.08
CA PRO A 53 5.85 5.71 6.12
C PRO A 53 5.08 5.40 7.41
N PHE A 54 3.90 4.80 7.30
CA PHE A 54 3.07 4.37 8.42
C PHE A 54 3.69 3.27 9.30
N GLU A 55 4.61 2.47 8.76
CA GLU A 55 5.24 1.37 9.50
C GLU A 55 6.51 1.80 10.26
N ARG A 56 7.11 2.94 9.90
CA ARG A 56 8.42 3.38 10.39
C ARG A 56 8.46 3.69 11.89
N GLU A 57 7.36 4.19 12.44
CA GLU A 57 7.34 4.75 13.80
C GLU A 57 6.89 3.73 14.88
N GLY A 58 6.61 2.47 14.51
CA GLY A 58 6.23 1.40 15.46
C GLY A 58 4.87 1.60 16.17
N GLY A 59 4.18 2.72 15.94
CA GLY A 59 2.89 3.09 16.51
C GLY A 59 1.96 3.80 15.51
N PHE A 60 0.86 4.37 15.99
CA PHE A 60 -0.08 5.09 15.13
C PHE A 60 0.46 6.49 14.81
N SER A 61 0.72 6.73 13.52
CA SER A 61 1.17 8.03 13.00
C SER A 61 0.20 8.54 11.94
N LEU A 62 -0.48 9.66 12.21
CA LEU A 62 -1.41 10.24 11.23
C LEU A 62 -0.67 10.72 9.98
N HIS A 63 0.50 11.34 10.16
CA HIS A 63 1.35 11.75 9.05
C HIS A 63 1.81 10.55 8.22
N GLY A 64 2.30 9.49 8.88
CA GLY A 64 2.67 8.25 8.21
C GLY A 64 1.49 7.60 7.48
N LEU A 65 0.30 7.61 8.07
CA LEU A 65 -0.93 7.06 7.49
C LEU A 65 -1.28 7.77 6.17
N ILE A 66 -1.34 9.10 6.20
CA ILE A 66 -1.66 9.92 5.02
C ILE A 66 -0.56 9.82 3.96
N ALA A 67 0.71 9.83 4.36
CA ALA A 67 1.84 9.68 3.44
C ALA A 67 1.83 8.31 2.75
N THR A 68 1.55 7.24 3.49
CA THR A 68 1.38 5.90 2.91
C THR A 68 0.18 5.85 1.98
N TRP A 69 -0.96 6.42 2.38
CA TRP A 69 -2.17 6.46 1.56
C TRP A 69 -1.92 7.15 0.22
N HIS A 70 -1.33 8.35 0.25
CA HIS A 70 -1.02 9.11 -0.95
C HIS A 70 -0.10 8.31 -1.90
N ARG A 71 0.97 7.71 -1.37
CA ARG A 71 1.92 6.92 -2.18
C ARG A 71 1.27 5.65 -2.74
N ALA A 72 0.50 4.92 -1.93
CA ALA A 72 -0.19 3.70 -2.35
C ALA A 72 -1.28 4.01 -3.40
N LEU A 73 -1.94 5.17 -3.29
CA LEU A 73 -2.99 5.60 -4.19
C LEU A 73 -2.45 6.14 -5.51
N PHE A 74 -1.49 7.06 -5.48
CA PHE A 74 -1.05 7.79 -6.68
C PHE A 74 0.25 7.25 -7.31
N GLU A 75 1.07 6.52 -6.55
CA GLU A 75 2.35 5.98 -7.01
C GLU A 75 2.50 4.46 -6.77
N PRO A 76 1.52 3.62 -7.15
CA PRO A 76 1.52 2.20 -6.77
C PRO A 76 2.74 1.44 -7.31
N TRP A 77 3.23 1.77 -8.50
CA TRP A 77 4.42 1.12 -9.08
C TRP A 77 5.68 1.35 -8.24
N ASN A 78 5.87 2.56 -7.73
CA ASN A 78 7.03 2.89 -6.89
C ASN A 78 6.85 2.34 -5.48
N PHE A 79 5.64 2.48 -4.94
CA PHE A 79 5.29 2.01 -3.61
C PHE A 79 5.51 0.49 -3.47
N PHE A 80 4.84 -0.32 -4.28
CA PHE A 80 4.92 -1.79 -4.16
C PHE A 80 6.22 -2.41 -4.65
N HIS A 81 7.00 -1.70 -5.47
CA HIS A 81 8.33 -2.19 -5.85
C HIS A 81 9.33 -2.14 -4.68
N ARG A 82 9.14 -1.19 -3.77
CA ARG A 82 10.05 -0.90 -2.65
C ARG A 82 9.61 -1.54 -1.35
N VAL A 83 8.32 -1.84 -1.19
CA VAL A 83 7.78 -2.44 0.03
C VAL A 83 8.43 -3.80 0.28
N ARG A 84 9.31 -3.82 1.28
CA ARG A 84 9.65 -5.04 2.03
C ARG A 84 8.71 -5.07 3.23
N SER A 85 8.32 -6.26 3.67
CA SER A 85 7.49 -6.46 4.87
C SER A 85 8.36 -6.90 6.06
N PRO A 86 9.32 -6.08 6.57
CA PRO A 86 10.14 -6.50 7.70
C PRO A 86 9.33 -6.58 9.01
N GLY A 87 8.13 -5.96 9.07
CA GLY A 87 7.30 -5.85 10.25
C GLY A 87 6.18 -6.88 10.40
N GLY A 88 5.39 -6.70 11.46
CA GLY A 88 4.17 -7.46 11.72
C GLY A 88 3.01 -7.05 10.80
N LEU A 89 1.89 -7.78 10.87
CA LEU A 89 0.70 -7.49 10.04
C LEU A 89 -0.18 -6.37 10.63
N THR A 90 0.10 -5.93 11.86
CA THR A 90 -0.73 -4.98 12.61
C THR A 90 -0.88 -3.63 11.91
N GLN A 91 0.23 -3.01 11.49
CA GLN A 91 0.18 -1.69 10.83
C GLN A 91 -0.53 -1.75 9.46
N PRO A 92 -0.28 -2.72 8.57
CA PRO A 92 -1.09 -2.92 7.37
C PRO A 92 -2.58 -3.09 7.66
N LEU A 93 -2.94 -3.90 8.67
CA LEU A 93 -4.33 -4.12 9.02
C LEU A 93 -4.99 -2.86 9.58
N VAL A 94 -4.31 -2.07 10.40
CA VAL A 94 -4.83 -0.79 10.90
C VAL A 94 -5.03 0.19 9.74
N PHE A 95 -4.05 0.29 8.83
CA PHE A 95 -4.21 1.08 7.61
C PHE A 95 -5.45 0.64 6.83
N GLY A 96 -5.55 -0.67 6.59
CA GLY A 96 -6.63 -1.25 5.81
C GLY A 96 -7.98 -1.04 6.47
N MET A 97 -8.08 -1.29 7.78
CA MET A 97 -9.27 -1.09 8.60
C MET A 97 -9.76 0.36 8.50
N VAL A 98 -8.87 1.35 8.66
CA VAL A 98 -9.26 2.78 8.63
C VAL A 98 -9.85 3.17 7.28
N PHE A 99 -9.14 2.91 6.18
CA PHE A 99 -9.60 3.37 4.86
C PHE A 99 -10.73 2.51 4.28
N SER A 100 -10.74 1.20 4.54
CA SER A 100 -11.87 0.34 4.15
C SER A 100 -13.13 0.67 4.94
N THR A 101 -13.02 0.98 6.24
CA THR A 101 -14.18 1.43 7.04
C THR A 101 -14.75 2.71 6.47
N LEU A 102 -13.91 3.68 6.11
CA LEU A 102 -14.34 4.94 5.51
C LEU A 102 -15.11 4.69 4.21
N GLY A 103 -14.54 3.91 3.29
CA GLY A 103 -15.19 3.60 2.01
C GLY A 103 -16.52 2.87 2.21
N TRP A 104 -16.53 1.80 3.00
CA TRP A 104 -17.74 1.01 3.24
C TRP A 104 -18.83 1.81 3.96
N SER A 105 -18.46 2.74 4.83
CA SER A 105 -19.42 3.64 5.50
C SER A 105 -20.06 4.61 4.50
N CYS A 106 -19.26 5.21 3.60
CA CYS A 106 -19.79 6.05 2.52
C CYS A 106 -20.68 5.26 1.56
N SER A 107 -20.26 4.05 1.16
CA SER A 107 -21.04 3.17 0.30
C SER A 107 -22.36 2.74 0.96
N LEU A 108 -22.37 2.38 2.25
CA LEU A 108 -23.59 2.07 2.98
C LEU A 108 -24.53 3.28 3.05
N PHE A 109 -23.98 4.46 3.34
CA PHE A 109 -24.75 5.70 3.37
C PHE A 109 -25.45 5.97 2.02
N TYR A 110 -24.72 5.90 0.91
CA TYR A 110 -25.31 6.11 -0.42
C TYR A 110 -26.29 5.01 -0.81
N ALA A 111 -26.03 3.75 -0.46
CA ALA A 111 -26.93 2.66 -0.73
C ALA A 111 -28.28 2.85 -0.03
N THR A 112 -28.28 3.25 1.23
CA THR A 112 -29.51 3.56 1.98
C THR A 112 -30.19 4.81 1.43
N PHE A 113 -29.44 5.90 1.22
CA PHE A 113 -30.00 7.18 0.76
C PHE A 113 -30.60 7.09 -0.66
N LEU A 114 -29.89 6.50 -1.62
CA LEU A 114 -30.40 6.29 -2.98
C LEU A 114 -31.53 5.24 -2.99
N GLY A 115 -31.44 4.22 -2.13
CA GLY A 115 -32.50 3.23 -1.93
C GLY A 115 -33.79 3.87 -1.46
N GLU A 116 -33.74 4.81 -0.53
CA GLU A 116 -34.90 5.59 -0.08
C GLU A 116 -35.50 6.42 -1.21
N LEU A 117 -34.68 7.14 -1.98
CA LEU A 117 -35.15 7.93 -3.13
C LEU A 117 -35.80 7.07 -4.22
N GLY A 118 -35.21 5.89 -4.52
CA GLY A 118 -35.72 4.98 -5.54
C GLY A 118 -36.98 4.23 -5.09
N LEU A 119 -37.02 3.76 -3.84
CA LEU A 119 -38.17 3.02 -3.30
C LEU A 119 -39.37 3.95 -3.08
N SER A 120 -39.16 5.17 -2.60
CA SER A 120 -40.23 6.17 -2.49
C SER A 120 -40.84 6.49 -3.84
N TRP A 121 -40.01 6.75 -4.86
CA TRP A 121 -40.46 6.95 -6.24
C TRP A 121 -41.24 5.75 -6.78
N LEU A 122 -40.79 4.51 -6.52
CA LEU A 122 -41.47 3.30 -6.97
C LEU A 122 -42.82 3.09 -6.27
N ILE A 123 -42.90 3.27 -4.95
CA ILE A 123 -44.14 3.07 -4.17
C ILE A 123 -45.21 4.09 -4.57
N GLU A 124 -44.81 5.35 -4.78
CA GLU A 124 -45.72 6.40 -5.26
C GLU A 124 -46.25 6.10 -6.66
N ASN A 125 -45.39 5.66 -7.59
CA ASN A 125 -45.81 5.41 -8.98
C ASN A 125 -46.49 4.05 -9.18
N ALA A 126 -46.18 3.03 -8.37
CA ALA A 126 -46.72 1.68 -8.51
C ALA A 126 -47.95 1.41 -7.63
N LYS A 127 -48.39 2.37 -6.80
CA LYS A 127 -49.51 2.21 -5.83
C LYS A 127 -49.36 0.99 -4.91
N LEU A 128 -48.12 0.57 -4.64
CA LEU A 128 -47.80 -0.59 -3.81
C LEU A 128 -47.80 -0.22 -2.33
N GLN A 129 -48.96 0.22 -1.81
CA GLN A 129 -49.14 0.65 -0.42
C GLN A 129 -48.99 -0.48 0.62
N THR A 130 -48.84 -1.73 0.19
CA THR A 130 -48.81 -2.91 1.05
C THR A 130 -47.40 -3.40 1.40
N VAL A 131 -46.34 -2.77 0.90
CA VAL A 131 -44.97 -3.14 1.28
C VAL A 131 -44.69 -2.61 2.69
N PRO A 132 -44.36 -3.47 3.67
CA PRO A 132 -43.97 -3.03 5.00
C PRO A 132 -42.78 -2.07 4.89
N GLN A 133 -43.02 -0.81 5.25
CA GLN A 133 -41.99 0.22 5.35
C GLN A 133 -41.12 -0.12 6.57
N HIS A 134 -40.15 -1.02 6.42
CA HIS A 134 -39.11 -1.13 7.43
C HIS A 134 -38.32 0.20 7.40
N PRO A 135 -38.15 0.89 8.54
CA PRO A 135 -37.34 2.11 8.56
C PRO A 135 -35.92 1.74 8.10
N LEU A 136 -35.53 2.28 6.94
CA LEU A 136 -34.27 2.00 6.25
C LEU A 136 -33.01 2.45 7.05
N ASN A 137 -33.23 3.04 8.23
CA ASN A 137 -32.24 3.34 9.26
C ASN A 137 -31.68 2.08 9.94
N VAL A 138 -32.41 0.96 9.93
CA VAL A 138 -32.01 -0.29 10.62
C VAL A 138 -30.68 -0.85 10.07
N PRO A 139 -30.47 -0.95 8.74
CA PRO A 139 -29.17 -1.30 8.18
C PRO A 139 -28.01 -0.42 8.69
N ILE A 140 -28.18 0.90 8.73
CA ILE A 140 -27.11 1.80 9.20
C ILE A 140 -26.81 1.55 10.67
N LEU A 141 -27.83 1.49 11.53
CA LEU A 141 -27.66 1.28 12.98
C LEU A 141 -27.01 -0.06 13.31
N VAL A 142 -27.29 -1.10 12.52
CA VAL A 142 -26.75 -2.45 12.74
C VAL A 142 -25.36 -2.62 12.13
N PHE A 143 -25.16 -2.20 10.88
CA PHE A 143 -23.92 -2.49 10.16
C PHE A 143 -22.80 -1.51 10.48
N LEU A 144 -23.09 -0.21 10.63
CA LEU A 144 -22.07 0.82 10.87
C LEU A 144 -21.10 0.49 12.03
N PRO A 145 -21.55 0.03 13.22
CA PRO A 145 -20.62 -0.33 14.30
C PRO A 145 -19.79 -1.59 14.00
N ILE A 146 -20.23 -2.46 13.08
CA ILE A 146 -19.58 -3.73 12.75
C ILE A 146 -18.66 -3.59 11.53
N ILE A 147 -18.81 -2.53 10.71
CA ILE A 147 -17.98 -2.29 9.50
C ILE A 147 -16.48 -2.41 9.76
N PRO A 148 -15.89 -1.87 10.85
CA PRO A 148 -14.46 -1.98 11.06
C PRO A 148 -14.00 -3.44 11.23
N LEU A 149 -14.79 -4.26 11.92
CA LEU A 149 -14.54 -5.68 12.06
C LEU A 149 -14.68 -6.40 10.71
N LEU A 150 -15.74 -6.12 9.97
CA LEU A 150 -15.96 -6.69 8.63
C LEU A 150 -14.86 -6.29 7.65
N SER A 151 -14.31 -5.08 7.78
CA SER A 151 -13.20 -4.59 6.95
C SER A 151 -11.95 -5.43 7.18
N VAL A 152 -11.57 -5.68 8.43
CA VAL A 152 -10.43 -6.54 8.77
C VAL A 152 -10.64 -7.96 8.26
N LEU A 153 -11.81 -8.56 8.53
CA LEU A 153 -12.13 -9.91 8.07
C LEU A 153 -12.14 -10.00 6.54
N GLY A 154 -12.69 -9.00 5.86
CA GLY A 154 -12.72 -8.90 4.41
C GLY A 154 -11.32 -8.79 3.80
N LEU A 155 -10.42 -8.03 4.42
CA LEU A 155 -9.01 -7.93 4.00
C LEU A 155 -8.26 -9.25 4.18
N LEU A 156 -8.45 -9.94 5.31
CA LEU A 156 -7.83 -11.25 5.57
C LEU A 156 -8.35 -12.31 4.59
N PHE A 157 -9.67 -12.36 4.40
CA PHE A 157 -10.31 -13.26 3.44
C PHE A 157 -9.82 -12.98 2.02
N SER A 158 -9.85 -11.71 1.60
CA SER A 158 -9.33 -11.28 0.30
C SER A 158 -7.88 -11.70 0.12
N GLY A 159 -7.00 -11.43 1.10
CA GLY A 159 -5.58 -11.81 1.00
C GLY A 159 -5.37 -13.31 0.90
N LEU A 160 -6.12 -14.10 1.66
CA LEU A 160 -6.07 -15.56 1.58
C LEU A 160 -6.54 -16.06 0.22
N THR A 161 -7.68 -15.58 -0.28
CA THR A 161 -8.19 -15.95 -1.60
C THR A 161 -7.19 -15.61 -2.69
N HIS A 162 -6.67 -14.38 -2.73
CA HIS A 162 -5.69 -13.98 -3.74
C HIS A 162 -4.40 -14.79 -3.63
N HIS A 163 -3.94 -15.12 -2.42
CA HIS A 163 -2.75 -15.96 -2.25
C HIS A 163 -2.96 -17.36 -2.81
N ILE A 164 -4.11 -17.99 -2.53
CA ILE A 164 -4.47 -19.31 -3.08
C ILE A 164 -4.54 -19.25 -4.60
N LEU A 165 -5.18 -18.22 -5.17
CA LEU A 165 -5.24 -18.02 -6.61
C LEU A 165 -3.84 -17.86 -7.23
N LEU A 166 -2.94 -17.12 -6.58
CA LEU A 166 -1.55 -16.96 -7.01
C LEU A 166 -0.76 -18.27 -6.93
N ILE A 167 -1.02 -19.12 -5.94
CA ILE A 167 -0.42 -20.47 -5.86
C ILE A 167 -0.87 -21.31 -7.05
N MET A 168 -2.17 -21.33 -7.36
CA MET A 168 -2.73 -22.14 -8.45
C MET A 168 -2.15 -21.78 -9.82
N VAL A 169 -1.86 -20.50 -10.07
CA VAL A 169 -1.25 -20.05 -11.34
C VAL A 169 0.29 -20.02 -11.32
N GLY A 170 0.92 -20.49 -10.24
CA GLY A 170 2.39 -20.49 -10.10
C GLY A 170 3.01 -19.08 -10.06
N ALA A 171 2.28 -18.11 -9.51
CA ALA A 171 2.72 -16.72 -9.33
C ALA A 171 3.15 -16.40 -7.88
N ALA A 172 2.79 -17.21 -6.90
CA ALA A 172 3.16 -16.99 -5.50
C ALA A 172 4.65 -17.31 -5.25
N ARG A 173 5.51 -16.28 -5.22
CA ARG A 173 6.96 -16.42 -4.90
C ARG A 173 7.35 -15.99 -3.47
N ARG A 174 6.38 -15.51 -2.71
CA ARG A 174 6.56 -14.93 -1.37
C ARG A 174 5.46 -15.43 -0.43
N PRO A 175 5.67 -15.47 0.89
CA PRO A 175 4.71 -16.02 1.85
C PRO A 175 3.39 -15.24 1.88
N LEU A 176 2.34 -15.86 2.41
CA LEU A 176 1.01 -15.26 2.61
C LEU A 176 1.05 -13.89 3.31
N ARG A 177 1.99 -13.70 4.25
CA ARG A 177 2.21 -12.42 4.95
C ARG A 177 2.38 -11.26 3.97
N ASP A 178 3.17 -11.45 2.92
CA ASP A 178 3.45 -10.40 1.93
C ASP A 178 2.23 -10.13 1.05
N THR A 179 1.44 -11.15 0.75
CA THR A 179 0.14 -10.99 0.07
C THR A 179 -0.84 -10.19 0.93
N LEU A 180 -0.97 -10.53 2.21
CA LEU A 180 -1.86 -9.82 3.14
C LEU A 180 -1.46 -8.36 3.30
N HIS A 181 -0.16 -8.11 3.45
CA HIS A 181 0.43 -6.77 3.51
C HIS A 181 0.06 -5.96 2.26
N THR A 182 0.33 -6.53 1.08
CA THR A 182 0.00 -5.92 -0.21
C THR A 182 -1.49 -5.60 -0.35
N VAL A 183 -2.35 -6.55 0.02
CA VAL A 183 -3.81 -6.41 -0.09
C VAL A 183 -4.33 -5.29 0.79
N CYS A 184 -3.82 -5.15 2.02
CA CYS A 184 -4.21 -4.07 2.93
C CYS A 184 -3.95 -2.69 2.32
N TYR A 185 -2.81 -2.47 1.68
CA TYR A 185 -2.54 -1.17 1.04
C TYR A 185 -3.28 -1.01 -0.29
N ALA A 186 -3.23 -2.03 -1.15
CA ALA A 186 -3.74 -1.94 -2.52
C ALA A 186 -5.25 -1.78 -2.56
N ARG A 187 -6.00 -2.50 -1.70
CA ARG A 187 -7.46 -2.44 -1.67
C ARG A 187 -7.98 -1.24 -0.89
N SER A 188 -7.31 -0.87 0.19
CA SER A 188 -7.85 0.15 1.09
C SER A 188 -7.48 1.56 0.67
N ALA A 189 -6.34 1.81 0.01
CA ALA A 189 -6.02 3.17 -0.42
C ALA A 189 -7.06 3.77 -1.40
N PRO A 190 -7.54 3.01 -2.41
CA PRO A 190 -8.59 3.47 -3.33
C PRO A 190 -9.99 3.55 -2.71
N ALA A 191 -10.23 2.94 -1.54
CA ALA A 191 -11.54 2.98 -0.87
C ALA A 191 -11.99 4.40 -0.51
N VAL A 192 -11.07 5.35 -0.37
CA VAL A 192 -11.38 6.78 -0.16
C VAL A 192 -12.16 7.37 -1.34
N LEU A 193 -12.02 6.81 -2.54
CA LEU A 193 -12.74 7.27 -3.72
C LEU A 193 -14.26 7.04 -3.59
N GLU A 194 -14.70 6.16 -2.69
CA GLU A 194 -16.12 5.91 -2.39
C GLU A 194 -16.82 7.08 -1.70
N VAL A 195 -16.07 8.10 -1.26
CA VAL A 195 -16.63 9.39 -0.83
C VAL A 195 -17.32 10.12 -1.99
N ILE A 196 -16.98 9.80 -3.25
CA ILE A 196 -17.64 10.39 -4.42
C ILE A 196 -18.99 9.68 -4.63
N PRO A 197 -20.13 10.39 -4.57
CA PRO A 197 -21.44 9.78 -4.75
C PRO A 197 -21.57 9.18 -6.15
N VAL A 198 -22.24 8.03 -6.26
CA VAL A 198 -22.54 7.28 -7.50
C VAL A 198 -21.29 6.73 -8.22
N ALA A 199 -20.31 7.56 -8.53
CA ALA A 199 -19.10 7.19 -9.26
C ALA A 199 -17.99 6.58 -8.37
N GLY A 200 -18.00 6.88 -7.06
CA GLY A 200 -16.92 6.52 -6.16
C GLY A 200 -16.69 5.01 -6.03
N GLY A 201 -17.76 4.22 -5.93
CA GLY A 201 -17.67 2.76 -5.91
C GLY A 201 -17.03 2.18 -7.17
N PHE A 202 -17.41 2.71 -8.35
CA PHE A 202 -16.82 2.28 -9.62
C PHE A 202 -15.34 2.66 -9.72
N LEU A 203 -14.99 3.88 -9.31
CA LEU A 203 -13.62 4.37 -9.34
C LEU A 203 -12.72 3.62 -8.35
N SER A 204 -13.21 3.38 -7.13
CA SER A 204 -12.58 2.55 -6.10
C SER A 204 -12.33 1.13 -6.62
N TRP A 205 -13.33 0.51 -7.27
CA TRP A 205 -13.21 -0.83 -7.82
C TRP A 205 -12.19 -0.92 -8.96
N PHE A 206 -12.26 -0.01 -9.94
CA PHE A 206 -11.35 -0.01 -11.08
C PHE A 206 -9.91 0.28 -10.64
N TRP A 207 -9.71 1.37 -9.90
CA TRP A 207 -8.37 1.74 -9.42
C TRP A 207 -7.82 0.73 -8.41
N GLY A 208 -8.67 0.22 -7.51
CA GLY A 208 -8.35 -0.86 -6.58
C GLY A 208 -7.92 -2.17 -7.26
N THR A 209 -8.46 -2.46 -8.44
CA THR A 209 -8.01 -3.60 -9.24
C THR A 209 -6.63 -3.34 -9.84
N VAL A 210 -6.38 -2.13 -10.35
CA VAL A 210 -5.07 -1.73 -10.89
C VAL A 210 -4.00 -1.79 -9.81
N THR A 211 -4.21 -1.15 -8.66
CA THR A 211 -3.26 -1.15 -7.54
C THR A 211 -3.02 -2.55 -7.01
N LEU A 212 -4.04 -3.41 -6.97
CA LEU A 212 -3.91 -4.81 -6.55
C LEU A 212 -3.06 -5.63 -7.54
N ILE A 213 -3.31 -5.49 -8.84
CA ILE A 213 -2.51 -6.16 -9.88
C ILE A 213 -1.04 -5.73 -9.77
N VAL A 214 -0.80 -4.42 -9.67
CA VAL A 214 0.56 -3.86 -9.52
C VAL A 214 1.21 -4.35 -8.24
N GLY A 215 0.49 -4.28 -7.12
CA GLY A 215 0.97 -4.72 -5.82
C GLY A 215 1.38 -6.17 -5.83
N LEU A 216 0.48 -7.08 -6.24
CA LEU A 216 0.76 -8.51 -6.24
C LEU A 216 1.87 -8.88 -7.22
N ALA A 217 1.91 -8.27 -8.42
CA ALA A 217 2.96 -8.52 -9.40
C ALA A 217 4.33 -8.09 -8.89
N LYS A 218 4.42 -6.92 -8.24
CA LYS A 218 5.68 -6.41 -7.69
C LYS A 218 6.12 -7.17 -6.46
N THR A 219 5.22 -7.41 -5.51
CA THR A 219 5.50 -8.15 -4.27
C THR A 219 5.95 -9.57 -4.56
N HIS A 220 5.27 -10.28 -5.46
CA HIS A 220 5.63 -11.66 -5.80
C HIS A 220 6.63 -11.77 -6.94
N GLU A 221 7.18 -10.67 -7.46
CA GLU A 221 8.09 -10.65 -8.62
C GLU A 221 7.54 -11.51 -9.78
N ALA A 222 6.22 -11.46 -9.95
CA ALA A 222 5.48 -12.24 -10.92
C ALA A 222 5.16 -11.37 -12.14
N SER A 223 4.95 -12.02 -13.30
CA SER A 223 4.48 -11.28 -14.46
C SER A 223 3.03 -10.82 -14.27
N TYR A 224 2.72 -9.62 -14.75
CA TYR A 224 1.36 -9.07 -14.70
C TYR A 224 0.33 -10.03 -15.31
N ALA A 225 0.68 -10.72 -16.40
CA ALA A 225 -0.21 -11.70 -17.04
C ALA A 225 -0.63 -12.83 -16.10
N ARG A 226 0.28 -13.37 -15.27
CA ARG A 226 -0.07 -14.43 -14.31
C ARG A 226 -0.96 -13.91 -13.18
N VAL A 227 -0.69 -12.70 -12.70
CA VAL A 227 -1.52 -12.05 -11.66
C VAL A 227 -2.92 -11.76 -12.20
N ILE A 228 -3.03 -11.21 -13.41
CA ILE A 228 -4.32 -10.98 -14.07
C ILE A 228 -5.06 -12.30 -14.25
N ALA A 229 -4.39 -13.37 -14.69
CA ALA A 229 -4.99 -14.70 -14.80
C ALA A 229 -5.56 -15.19 -13.46
N ALA A 230 -4.83 -15.01 -12.36
CA ALA A 230 -5.32 -15.33 -11.02
C ALA A 230 -6.59 -14.55 -10.66
N LEU A 231 -6.64 -13.25 -10.96
CA LEU A 231 -7.79 -12.37 -10.66
C LEU A 231 -9.01 -12.64 -11.56
N LEU A 232 -8.81 -13.20 -12.76
CA LEU A 232 -9.90 -13.59 -13.65
C LEU A 232 -10.64 -14.85 -13.20
N VAL A 233 -9.97 -15.77 -12.47
CA VAL A 233 -10.59 -17.00 -11.96
C VAL A 233 -11.89 -16.74 -11.17
N PRO A 234 -11.92 -15.89 -10.12
CA PRO A 234 -13.15 -15.65 -9.38
C PRO A 234 -14.24 -14.96 -10.21
N ILE A 235 -13.86 -14.15 -11.20
CA ILE A 235 -14.82 -13.50 -12.12
C ILE A 235 -15.47 -14.54 -13.04
N LEU A 236 -14.68 -15.48 -13.58
CA LEU A 236 -15.22 -16.55 -14.41
C LEU A 236 -16.14 -17.47 -13.59
N LEU A 237 -15.76 -17.81 -12.36
CA LEU A 237 -16.59 -18.63 -11.47
C LEU A 237 -17.91 -17.94 -11.11
N SER A 238 -17.91 -16.64 -10.84
CA SER A 238 -19.14 -15.91 -10.53
C SER A 238 -20.06 -15.80 -11.75
N LEU A 239 -19.51 -15.63 -12.96
CA LEU A 239 -20.29 -15.66 -14.20
C LEU A 239 -20.91 -17.02 -14.47
N LEU A 240 -20.16 -18.12 -14.28
CA LEU A 240 -20.69 -19.47 -14.42
C LEU A 240 -21.81 -19.77 -13.42
N MET A 241 -21.65 -19.33 -12.16
CA MET A 241 -22.68 -19.45 -11.14
C MET A 241 -23.93 -18.63 -11.48
N LEU A 242 -23.76 -17.41 -11.98
CA LEU A 242 -24.89 -16.58 -12.40
C LEU A 242 -25.68 -17.26 -13.53
N VAL A 243 -24.99 -17.77 -14.56
CA VAL A 243 -25.62 -18.50 -15.66
C VAL A 243 -26.34 -19.75 -15.18
N SER A 244 -25.77 -20.51 -14.23
CA SER A 244 -26.41 -21.71 -13.70
C SER A 244 -27.68 -21.40 -12.90
N VAL A 245 -27.66 -20.33 -12.08
CA VAL A 245 -28.85 -19.87 -11.35
C VAL A 245 -29.94 -19.39 -12.31
N LEU A 246 -29.58 -18.60 -13.33
CA LEU A 246 -30.55 -18.10 -14.31
C LEU A 246 -31.17 -19.25 -15.12
N THR A 247 -30.38 -20.23 -15.55
CA THR A 247 -30.92 -21.40 -16.27
C THR A 247 -31.83 -22.25 -15.39
N ALA A 248 -31.45 -22.49 -14.12
CA ALA A 248 -32.31 -23.17 -13.15
C ALA A 248 -33.64 -22.45 -12.93
N LEU A 249 -33.61 -21.12 -12.80
CA LEU A 249 -34.81 -20.30 -12.63
C LEU A 249 -35.72 -20.37 -13.87
N VAL A 250 -35.16 -20.27 -15.07
CA VAL A 250 -35.92 -20.40 -16.32
C VAL A 250 -36.56 -21.78 -16.42
N MET A 251 -35.84 -22.85 -16.08
CA MET A 251 -36.39 -24.21 -16.07
C MET A 251 -37.53 -24.36 -15.06
N ALA A 252 -37.39 -23.79 -13.85
CA ALA A 252 -38.44 -23.81 -12.84
C ALA A 252 -39.71 -23.07 -13.28
N THR A 253 -39.57 -21.93 -13.98
CA THR A 253 -40.72 -21.17 -14.49
C THR A 253 -41.41 -21.80 -15.69
N LYS A 254 -40.72 -22.67 -16.44
CA LYS A 254 -41.31 -23.42 -17.57
C LYS A 254 -41.96 -24.75 -17.13
N GLY A 255 -41.62 -25.23 -15.94
CA GLY A 255 -42.15 -26.47 -15.37
C GLY A 255 -43.35 -26.26 -14.44
N ALA A 256 -43.76 -25.01 -14.19
CA ALA A 256 -44.97 -24.61 -13.46
C ALA A 256 -46.03 -24.09 -14.43
#